data_AF-A0A7J3D227-F1
#
_entry.id   AF-A0A7J3D227-F1
#
_cell.length_a   1.000
_cell.length_b   1.000
_cell.length_c   1.000
_cell.angle_alpha   90.00
_cell.angle_beta   90.00
_cell.angle_gamma   90.00
#
_symmetry.space_group_name_H-M   'P 1'
#
loop_
_entity.id
_entity.type
_entity.pdbx_description
1 polymer ?
#
loop_
_entity_poly.entity_id
_entity_poly.type
_entity_poly.pdbx_seq_one_letter_code
_entity_poly.pdbx_strand_id
1 'polypeptide(L)'
;MDLMRLEFPENYFDSILMMFNNFGLAGTIEGTKKVLKVLHRVSTDKGRIITTIRDPYKTDNPQHLAYHERNRREGRPAGQVKIRIEYKGEIGDWFDLLMVPPGKN
;
A
#
# COMPACT_ATOMS: atom_id res chain seq x y z
N MET A 1 10.10 -5.52 12.54
CA MET A 1 9.49 -4.17 12.65
C MET A 1 8.05 -4.27 12.21
N ASP A 2 7.11 -3.82 13.04
CA ASP A 2 5.68 -3.76 12.71
C ASP A 2 5.31 -2.32 12.36
N LEU A 3 4.76 -2.09 11.17
CA LEU A 3 4.36 -0.76 10.70
C LEU A 3 3.26 -0.14 11.57
N MET A 4 2.46 -0.96 12.24
CA MET A 4 1.42 -0.52 13.15
C MET A 4 1.96 -0.16 14.54
N ARG A 5 3.22 -0.51 14.84
CA ARG A 5 3.88 -0.26 16.12
C ARG A 5 5.33 0.17 15.91
N LEU A 6 5.50 1.45 15.59
CA LEU A 6 6.80 2.07 15.43
C LEU A 6 7.36 2.54 16.79
N GLU A 7 8.50 2.01 17.20
CA GLU A 7 9.16 2.35 18.47
C GLU A 7 10.09 3.56 18.34
N PHE A 8 9.59 4.62 17.69
CA PHE A 8 10.28 5.90 17.54
C PHE A 8 9.59 7.01 18.36
N PRO A 9 10.35 8.03 18.80
CA PRO A 9 9.78 9.25 19.35
C PRO A 9 8.80 9.92 18.39
N GLU A 10 7.94 10.78 18.92
CA GLU A 10 7.13 11.66 18.09
C GLU A 10 8.01 12.69 17.39
N ASN A 11 7.56 13.19 16.22
CA ASN A 11 8.25 14.26 15.48
C ASN A 11 9.74 13.97 15.20
N TYR A 12 10.07 12.74 14.82
CA TYR A 12 11.46 12.28 14.71
C TYR A 12 12.00 12.30 13.28
N PHE A 13 11.15 12.06 12.27
CA PHE A 13 11.57 11.94 10.88
C PHE A 13 11.08 13.09 10.00
N ASP A 14 11.99 13.72 9.24
CA ASP A 14 11.64 14.64 8.16
C ASP A 14 11.29 13.91 6.84
N SER A 15 11.65 12.63 6.72
CA SER A 15 11.39 11.85 5.51
C SER A 15 11.19 10.38 5.80
N ILE A 16 10.16 9.80 5.19
CA ILE A 16 9.83 8.37 5.26
C ILE A 16 9.82 7.82 3.85
N LEU A 17 10.61 6.77 3.60
CA LEU A 17 10.66 6.09 2.31
C LEU A 17 9.78 4.83 2.32
N MET A 18 8.85 4.74 1.37
CA MET A 18 7.99 3.56 1.17
C MET A 18 8.11 3.08 -0.29
N MET A 19 9.22 2.42 -0.59
CA MET A 19 9.53 1.96 -1.95
C MET A 19 8.88 0.61 -2.28
N PHE A 20 8.87 0.22 -3.55
CA PHE A 20 8.48 -1.12 -4.02
C PHE A 20 7.04 -1.53 -3.64
N ASN A 21 6.10 -0.58 -3.76
CA ASN A 21 4.69 -0.74 -3.37
C ASN A 21 4.45 -0.86 -1.85
N ASN A 22 5.43 -0.56 -0.99
CA ASN A 22 5.25 -0.67 0.46
C ASN A 22 4.10 0.18 1.00
N PHE A 23 3.74 1.27 0.33
CA PHE A 23 2.57 2.09 0.67
C PHE A 23 1.24 1.30 0.62
N GLY A 24 1.18 0.25 -0.20
CA GLY A 24 0.02 -0.63 -0.32
C GLY A 24 -0.07 -1.75 0.71
N LEU A 25 0.96 -1.97 1.56
CA LEU A 25 1.03 -3.12 2.49
C LEU A 25 -0.09 -3.17 3.53
N ALA A 26 -0.74 -2.04 3.78
CA ALA A 26 -1.90 -2.00 4.66
C ALA A 26 -3.18 -2.60 4.03
N GLY A 27 -3.11 -3.00 2.75
CA GLY A 27 -4.05 -3.83 2.01
C GLY A 27 -5.40 -3.19 1.67
N THR A 28 -5.86 -2.24 2.46
CA THR A 28 -7.16 -1.58 2.30
C THR A 28 -7.01 -0.08 2.50
N ILE A 29 -8.00 0.70 2.04
CA ILE A 29 -8.03 2.15 2.25
C ILE A 29 -8.00 2.47 3.75
N GLU A 30 -8.79 1.76 4.56
CA GLU A 30 -8.84 1.97 6.01
C GLU A 30 -7.54 1.55 6.69
N GLY A 31 -6.91 0.46 6.23
CA GLY A 31 -5.57 0.07 6.67
C GLY A 31 -4.54 1.17 6.37
N THR A 32 -4.54 1.68 5.13
CA THR A 32 -3.60 2.74 4.72
C THR A 32 -3.79 4.01 5.55
N LYS A 33 -5.04 4.40 5.85
CA LYS A 33 -5.32 5.53 6.76
C LYS A 33 -4.75 5.30 8.17
N LYS A 34 -4.83 4.08 8.71
CA LYS A 34 -4.25 3.74 10.02
C LYS A 34 -2.73 3.85 9.99
N VAL A 35 -2.08 3.30 8.96
CA VAL A 35 -0.64 3.44 8.75
C VAL A 35 -0.24 4.91 8.67
N LEU A 36 -0.95 5.72 7.88
CA LEU A 36 -0.67 7.15 7.75
C LEU A 36 -0.75 7.90 9.08
N LYS A 37 -1.67 7.54 9.99
CA LYS A 37 -1.72 8.10 11.34
C LYS A 37 -0.48 7.73 12.17
N VAL A 38 -0.02 6.49 12.08
CA VAL A 38 1.21 6.04 12.76
C VAL A 38 2.44 6.76 12.21
N LEU A 39 2.53 6.92 10.89
CA LEU A 39 3.63 7.64 10.23
C LEU A 39 3.59 9.13 10.56
N HIS A 40 2.41 9.75 10.62
CA HIS A 40 2.25 11.14 11.01
C HIS A 40 2.79 11.41 12.41
N ARG A 41 2.47 10.55 13.40
CA ARG A 41 2.99 10.67 14.78
C ARG A 41 4.52 10.77 14.83
N VAL A 42 5.22 9.96 14.04
CA VAL A 42 6.69 9.92 14.05
C VAL A 42 7.33 10.91 13.07
N SER A 43 6.54 11.64 12.28
CA SER A 43 7.02 12.62 11.32
C SER A 43 7.02 14.02 11.92
N THR A 44 7.99 14.86 11.55
CA THR A 44 7.95 16.29 11.88
C THR A 44 6.78 16.97 11.12
N ASP A 45 6.43 18.21 11.51
CA ASP A 45 5.43 19.02 10.80
C ASP A 45 5.77 19.25 9.31
N LYS A 46 7.06 19.16 8.95
CA LYS A 46 7.57 19.28 7.57
C LYS A 46 7.84 17.93 6.91
N GLY A 47 7.54 16.84 7.62
CA GLY A 47 7.82 15.48 7.21
C GLY A 47 7.15 15.11 5.90
N ARG A 48 7.86 14.37 5.05
CA ARG A 48 7.35 13.91 3.75
C ARG A 48 7.44 12.41 3.62
N ILE A 49 6.41 11.80 3.02
CA ILE A 49 6.47 10.41 2.57
C ILE A 49 6.85 10.41 1.08
N ILE A 50 7.92 9.71 0.75
CA ILE A 50 8.32 9.46 -0.63
C ILE A 50 8.05 7.98 -0.92
N THR A 51 7.25 7.70 -1.94
CA THR A 51 6.83 6.33 -2.25
C THR A 51 6.94 6.02 -3.73
N THR A 52 7.15 4.74 -4.04
CA THR A 52 6.90 4.20 -5.36
C THR A 52 5.78 3.16 -5.28
N ILE A 53 4.80 3.30 -6.15
CA ILE A 53 3.65 2.42 -6.22
C ILE A 53 3.23 2.23 -7.68
N ARG A 54 2.79 1.02 -8.00
CA ARG A 54 2.25 0.68 -9.31
C ARG A 54 0.88 1.34 -9.48
N ASP A 55 0.71 2.02 -10.61
CA ASP A 55 -0.61 2.47 -11.07
C ASP A 55 -1.37 1.25 -11.63
N PRO A 56 -2.47 0.82 -10.99
CA PRO A 56 -3.22 -0.36 -11.44
C PRO A 56 -3.97 -0.11 -12.76
N TYR A 57 -4.22 1.15 -13.14
CA TYR A 57 -4.98 1.48 -14.33
C TYR A 57 -4.12 1.55 -15.61
N LYS A 58 -2.78 1.56 -15.47
CA LYS A 58 -1.85 1.49 -16.59
C LYS A 58 -1.62 0.04 -17.04
N THR A 59 -2.67 -0.59 -17.55
CA THR A 59 -2.65 -1.95 -18.07
C THR A 59 -3.69 -2.14 -19.16
N ASP A 60 -3.34 -2.92 -20.18
CA ASP A 60 -4.22 -3.43 -21.24
C ASP A 60 -4.46 -4.95 -21.12
N ASN A 61 -3.74 -5.62 -20.22
CA ASN A 61 -3.88 -7.05 -19.99
C ASN A 61 -5.33 -7.42 -19.59
N PRO A 62 -6.03 -8.27 -20.36
CA PRO A 62 -7.43 -8.61 -20.11
C PRO A 62 -7.65 -9.31 -18.75
N GLN A 63 -6.65 -10.03 -18.23
CA GLN A 63 -6.74 -10.67 -16.91
C GLN A 63 -6.76 -9.63 -15.79
N HIS A 64 -5.96 -8.56 -15.90
CA HIS A 64 -5.99 -7.46 -14.93
C HIS A 64 -7.33 -6.73 -14.99
N LEU A 65 -7.83 -6.45 -16.20
CA LEU A 65 -9.13 -5.80 -16.39
C LEU A 65 -10.29 -6.63 -15.81
N ALA A 66 -10.29 -7.94 -16.03
CA ALA A 66 -11.28 -8.84 -15.44
C ALA A 66 -11.20 -8.85 -13.89
N TYR A 67 -9.99 -8.82 -13.33
CA TYR A 67 -9.78 -8.70 -11.88
C TYR A 67 -10.34 -7.37 -11.35
N HIS A 68 -10.09 -6.26 -12.05
CA HIS A 68 -10.61 -4.94 -11.69
C HIS A 68 -12.14 -4.93 -11.68
N GLU A 69 -12.79 -5.50 -12.70
CA GLU A 69 -14.26 -5.61 -12.73
C GLU A 69 -14.80 -6.45 -11.58
N ARG A 70 -14.14 -7.56 -11.24
CA ARG A 70 -14.50 -8.35 -10.07
C ARG A 70 -14.42 -7.52 -8.79
N ASN A 71 -13.30 -6.83 -8.58
CA ASN A 71 -13.13 -5.94 -7.42
C ASN A 71 -14.24 -4.89 -7.34
N ARG A 72 -14.57 -4.23 -8.45
CA ARG A 72 -15.65 -3.22 -8.46
C ARG A 72 -17.01 -3.81 -8.10
N ARG A 73 -17.35 -5.02 -8.60
CA ARG A 73 -18.59 -5.73 -8.23
C ARG A 73 -18.64 -6.07 -6.73
N GLU A 74 -17.49 -6.32 -6.12
CA GLU A 74 -17.35 -6.57 -4.68
C GLU A 74 -17.24 -5.28 -3.83
N GLY A 75 -17.34 -4.09 -4.45
CA GLY A 75 -17.19 -2.81 -3.76
C GLY A 75 -15.74 -2.48 -3.36
N ARG A 76 -14.75 -3.16 -3.96
CA ARG A 76 -13.32 -2.97 -3.70
C ARG A 76 -12.68 -2.07 -4.76
N PRO A 77 -11.64 -1.30 -4.40
CA PRO A 77 -10.84 -0.57 -5.38
C PRO A 77 -10.25 -1.52 -6.43
N ALA A 78 -10.19 -1.07 -7.69
CA ALA A 78 -9.60 -1.88 -8.78
C ALA A 78 -8.18 -2.35 -8.44
N GLY A 79 -7.36 -1.47 -7.85
CA GLY A 79 -5.98 -1.78 -7.44
C GLY A 79 -5.81 -2.59 -6.15
N GLN A 80 -6.89 -2.99 -5.47
CA GLN A 80 -6.76 -3.84 -4.28
C GLN A 80 -6.57 -5.31 -4.72
N VAL A 81 -5.34 -5.79 -4.69
CA VAL A 81 -4.98 -7.13 -5.16
C VAL A 81 -4.67 -8.06 -4.00
N LYS A 82 -5.12 -9.31 -4.11
CA LYS A 82 -4.75 -10.38 -3.19
C LYS A 82 -3.51 -11.08 -3.72
N ILE A 83 -2.42 -11.05 -2.97
CA ILE A 83 -1.12 -11.62 -3.33
C ILE A 83 -0.59 -12.50 -2.21
N ARG A 84 0.36 -13.37 -2.53
CA ARG A 84 1.16 -14.12 -1.56
C ARG A 84 2.60 -14.17 -2.06
N ILE A 85 3.54 -14.38 -1.15
CA ILE A 85 4.96 -14.48 -1.49
C ILE A 85 5.34 -15.95 -1.54
N GLU A 86 6.10 -16.33 -2.55
CA GLU A 86 6.71 -17.65 -2.67
C GLU A 86 8.21 -17.50 -2.88
N TYR A 87 9.01 -18.27 -2.14
CA TYR A 87 10.46 -18.30 -2.29
C TYR A 87 11.04 -19.67 -1.94
N LYS A 88 11.78 -20.28 -2.87
CA LYS A 88 12.41 -21.61 -2.68
C LYS A 88 11.44 -22.71 -2.21
N GLY A 89 10.20 -22.67 -2.70
CA GLY A 89 9.15 -23.62 -2.34
C GLY A 89 8.40 -23.29 -1.04
N GLU A 90 8.86 -22.29 -0.28
CA GLU A 90 8.11 -21.75 0.86
C GLU A 90 7.03 -20.80 0.35
N ILE A 91 5.77 -21.05 0.75
CA ILE A 91 4.61 -20.28 0.32
C ILE A 91 4.01 -19.59 1.55
N GLY A 92 3.98 -18.26 1.53
CA GLY A 92 3.35 -17.47 2.57
C GLY A 92 1.83 -17.36 2.42
N ASP A 93 1.21 -16.79 3.46
CA ASP A 93 -0.22 -16.50 3.48
C ASP A 93 -0.62 -15.48 2.42
N TRP A 94 -1.89 -15.56 2.01
CA TRP A 94 -2.50 -14.52 1.18
C TRP A 94 -2.74 -13.25 2.00
N PHE A 95 -2.37 -12.11 1.43
CA PHE A 95 -2.66 -10.79 1.96
C PHE A 95 -3.14 -9.86 0.85
N ASP A 96 -3.84 -8.80 1.25
CA ASP A 96 -4.22 -7.74 0.33
C ASP A 96 -3.10 -6.71 0.23
N LEU A 97 -2.88 -6.21 -0.97
CA LEU A 97 -2.04 -5.07 -1.29
C LEU A 97 -2.91 -4.03 -2.02
N LEU A 98 -2.92 -2.79 -1.54
CA LEU A 98 -3.64 -1.70 -2.19
C LEU A 98 -2.69 -0.92 -3.12
N MET A 99 -2.84 -1.07 -4.43
CA MET A 99 -2.22 -0.21 -5.41
C MET A 99 -3.02 1.09 -5.56
N VAL A 100 -2.35 2.22 -5.32
CA VAL A 100 -2.96 3.57 -5.37
C VAL A 100 -2.32 4.33 -6.52
N PRO A 101 -3.10 4.78 -7.53
CA PRO A 101 -2.54 5.64 -8.57
C PRO A 101 -2.15 7.00 -7.96
N PRO A 102 -1.19 7.73 -8.57
CA PRO A 102 -0.97 9.12 -8.20
C PRO A 102 -2.27 9.92 -8.36
N GLY A 103 -2.47 10.92 -7.48
CA GLY A 103 -3.59 11.85 -7.62
C GLY A 103 -3.54 12.53 -8.98
N LYS A 104 -4.71 12.83 -9.55
CA LYS A 104 -4.78 13.74 -10.70
C LYS A 104 -4.42 15.14 -10.19
N ASN A 105 -3.37 15.73 -10.74
CA ASN A 105 -3.12 17.17 -10.61
C ASN A 105 -4.14 17.94 -11.44
#